data_AF-A0A8X7RU11-F1
#
_entry.id   AF-A0A8X7RU11-F1
#
_cell.length_a   1.000
_cell.length_b   1.000
_cell.length_c   1.000
_cell.angle_alpha   90.00
_cell.angle_beta   90.00
_cell.angle_gamma   90.00
#
_symmetry.space_group_name_H-M   'P 1'
#
loop_
_entity.id
_entity.type
_entity.pdbx_description
1 polymer ?
#
loop_
_entity_poly.entity_id
_entity_poly.type
_entity_poly.pdbx_seq_one_letter_code
_entity_poly.pdbx_strand_id
1 'polypeptide(L)'
;MGNMYWIAKWNQAGYFIQSFNFSTETFEPLASLPFAYGAYDVHNLAAFRGNNLSLLVQNKETEKMDVWVTNMAKKGVIISWTKFFSVTRPERKVFRACEAIATKVHFIDKKNRVVVCCEEVAVDERTIGAQND
;
A
#
# COMPACT_ATOMS: atom_id res chain seq x y z
N MET A 1 -5.17 -23.19 -0.27
CA MET A 1 -3.73 -22.89 -0.23
C MET A 1 -3.59 -21.38 -0.39
N GLY A 2 -2.74 -20.74 0.43
CA GLY A 2 -2.50 -19.30 0.34
C GLY A 2 -1.43 -19.02 -0.72
N ASN A 3 -1.70 -18.09 -1.62
CA ASN A 3 -0.69 -17.57 -2.55
C ASN A 3 0.06 -16.42 -1.89
N MET A 4 1.34 -16.26 -2.23
CA MET A 4 2.14 -15.13 -1.79
C MET A 4 2.20 -14.07 -2.88
N TYR A 5 2.06 -12.81 -2.49
CA TYR A 5 2.02 -11.66 -3.39
C TYR A 5 2.84 -10.51 -2.84
N TRP A 6 3.50 -9.76 -3.73
CA TRP A 6 4.21 -8.53 -3.38
C TRP A 6 4.20 -7.55 -4.54
N ILE A 7 4.54 -6.31 -4.23
CA ILE A 7 4.81 -5.28 -5.24
C ILE A 7 6.27 -5.44 -5.67
N ALA A 8 6.48 -5.64 -6.96
CA ALA A 8 7.80 -5.72 -7.58
C ALA A 8 8.01 -4.55 -8.55
N LYS A 9 9.27 -4.25 -8.86
CA LYS A 9 9.66 -3.25 -9.85
C LYS A 9 10.61 -3.87 -10.85
N TRP A 10 10.31 -3.72 -12.14
CA TRP A 10 11.25 -4.07 -13.21
C TRP A 10 11.73 -2.78 -13.85
N ASN A 11 13.06 -2.61 -13.96
CA ASN A 11 13.78 -1.39 -14.37
C ASN A 11 12.94 -0.35 -15.15
N GLN A 12 12.52 -0.69 -16.36
CA GLN A 12 11.83 0.22 -17.29
C GLN A 12 10.30 0.01 -17.37
N ALA A 13 9.75 -1.05 -16.76
CA ALA A 13 8.34 -1.42 -16.92
C ALA A 13 7.43 -0.91 -15.78
N GLY A 14 8.01 -0.23 -14.79
CA GLY A 14 7.27 0.28 -13.63
C GLY A 14 7.02 -0.79 -12.57
N TYR A 15 6.06 -0.50 -11.68
CA TYR A 15 5.67 -1.39 -10.60
C TYR A 15 4.54 -2.34 -11.03
N PHE A 16 4.61 -3.58 -10.56
CA PHE A 16 3.63 -4.63 -10.85
C PHE A 16 3.42 -5.52 -9.62
N ILE A 17 2.35 -6.30 -9.60
CA ILE A 17 2.15 -7.35 -8.60
C ILE A 17 2.79 -8.62 -9.13
N GLN A 18 3.61 -9.25 -8.29
CA GLN A 18 4.23 -10.54 -8.55
C GLN A 18 3.65 -11.56 -7.58
N SER A 19 3.50 -12.80 -8.05
CA SER A 19 3.07 -13.95 -7.25
C SER A 19 4.13 -15.05 -7.21
N PHE A 20 4.09 -15.87 -6.17
CA PHE A 20 4.89 -17.11 -6.12
C PHE A 20 4.04 -18.29 -6.58
N ASN A 21 4.51 -18.99 -7.60
CA ASN A 21 3.91 -20.24 -8.06
C ASN A 21 4.58 -21.40 -7.32
N PHE A 22 3.88 -21.96 -6.33
CA PHE A 22 4.39 -23.09 -5.52
C PHE A 22 4.57 -24.38 -6.31
N SER A 23 3.90 -24.55 -7.46
CA SER A 23 4.01 -25.75 -8.27
C SER A 23 5.29 -25.79 -9.09
N THR A 24 5.73 -24.62 -9.56
CA THR A 24 6.94 -24.46 -10.38
C THR A 24 8.10 -23.83 -9.61
N GLU A 25 7.86 -23.41 -8.36
CA GLU A 25 8.80 -22.67 -7.50
C GLU A 25 9.34 -21.39 -8.15
N THR A 26 8.51 -20.70 -8.95
CA THR A 26 8.90 -19.51 -9.70
C THR A 26 8.15 -18.26 -9.29
N PHE A 27 8.79 -17.12 -9.50
CA PHE A 27 8.18 -15.80 -9.39
C PHE A 27 7.54 -15.39 -10.73
N GLU A 28 6.25 -15.10 -10.72
CA GLU A 28 5.48 -14.80 -11.94
C GLU A 28 4.81 -13.43 -11.84
N PRO A 29 4.84 -12.60 -12.91
CA PRO A 29 4.08 -11.36 -12.95
C PRO A 29 2.58 -11.67 -12.96
N LEU A 30 1.85 -11.08 -12.03
CA LEU A 30 0.41 -11.30 -11.89
C LEU A 30 -0.41 -10.22 -12.60
N ALA A 31 -0.08 -8.95 -12.36
CA ALA A 31 -0.79 -7.83 -12.96
C ALA A 31 0.02 -6.55 -12.90
N SER A 32 -0.13 -5.72 -13.93
CA SER A 32 0.20 -4.31 -13.82
C SER A 32 -0.67 -3.67 -12.76
N LEU A 33 -0.10 -2.69 -12.10
CA LEU A 33 -0.83 -1.93 -11.12
C LEU A 33 -1.81 -0.95 -11.78
N PRO A 34 -2.93 -0.61 -11.12
CA PRO A 34 -4.04 0.14 -11.73
C PRO A 34 -3.80 1.62 -12.07
N PHE A 35 -2.61 2.17 -11.78
CA PHE A 35 -2.29 3.58 -12.03
C PHE A 35 -0.78 3.79 -12.19
N ALA A 36 -0.38 4.96 -12.69
CA ALA A 36 1.02 5.37 -12.74
C ALA A 36 1.53 5.77 -11.35
N TYR A 37 2.78 5.46 -11.05
CA TYR A 37 3.37 5.62 -9.72
C TYR A 37 4.45 6.69 -9.68
N GLY A 38 4.38 7.57 -8.68
CA GLY A 38 5.51 8.43 -8.31
C GLY A 38 6.57 7.63 -7.55
N ALA A 39 7.85 7.95 -7.74
CA ALA A 39 8.96 7.27 -7.07
C ALA A 39 8.92 7.36 -5.52
N TYR A 40 8.15 8.31 -4.98
CA TYR A 40 8.05 8.58 -3.56
C TYR A 40 6.68 8.28 -2.96
N ASP A 41 5.76 7.73 -3.76
CA ASP A 41 4.45 7.34 -3.24
C ASP A 41 4.58 6.13 -2.32
N VAL A 42 3.63 6.05 -1.39
CA VAL A 42 3.60 4.97 -0.41
C VAL A 42 2.65 3.88 -0.88
N HIS A 43 3.11 2.64 -0.85
CA HIS A 43 2.31 1.49 -1.27
C HIS A 43 2.36 0.37 -0.26
N ASN A 44 1.20 -0.24 -0.01
CA ASN A 44 1.13 -1.48 0.72
C ASN A 44 0.12 -2.43 0.09
N LEU A 45 0.46 -3.71 0.02
CA LEU A 45 -0.38 -4.77 -0.51
C LEU A 45 -0.78 -5.67 0.66
N ALA A 46 -2.08 -5.96 0.78
CA ALA A 46 -2.60 -6.85 1.82
C ALA A 46 -3.70 -7.76 1.27
N ALA A 47 -3.93 -8.88 1.94
CA ALA A 47 -5.03 -9.78 1.61
C ALA A 47 -6.39 -9.09 1.81
N PHE A 48 -7.35 -9.40 0.94
CA PHE A 48 -8.71 -8.91 1.02
C PHE A 48 -9.68 -10.02 0.66
N ARG A 49 -10.58 -10.40 1.59
CA ARG A 49 -11.75 -11.28 1.33
C ARG A 49 -11.52 -12.42 0.33
N GLY A 50 -11.07 -13.56 0.85
CA GLY A 50 -10.82 -14.76 0.05
C GLY A 50 -9.57 -14.58 -0.82
N ASN A 51 -9.74 -14.78 -2.13
CA ASN A 51 -8.75 -14.57 -3.19
C ASN A 51 -8.15 -13.16 -3.28
N ASN A 52 -8.95 -12.15 -2.97
CA ASN A 52 -8.67 -10.80 -3.44
C ASN A 52 -7.52 -10.13 -2.68
N LEU A 53 -7.06 -9.02 -3.25
CA LEU A 53 -6.01 -8.18 -2.69
C LEU A 53 -6.57 -6.78 -2.46
N SER A 54 -5.99 -6.09 -1.50
CA SER A 54 -6.16 -4.67 -1.30
C SER A 54 -4.82 -3.97 -1.47
N LEU A 55 -4.86 -2.80 -2.09
CA LEU A 55 -3.71 -1.97 -2.36
C LEU A 55 -3.98 -0.58 -1.76
N LEU A 56 -3.22 -0.25 -0.71
CA LEU A 56 -3.18 1.09 -0.15
C LEU A 56 -2.16 1.91 -0.93
N VAL A 57 -2.59 3.07 -1.42
CA VAL A 57 -1.74 4.03 -2.12
C VAL A 57 -1.92 5.39 -1.50
N GLN A 58 -0.82 5.99 -1.08
CA GLN A 58 -0.81 7.37 -0.63
C GLN A 58 0.12 8.19 -1.52
N ASN A 59 -0.44 9.24 -2.11
CA ASN A 59 0.33 10.19 -2.89
C ASN A 59 1.08 11.15 -1.95
N LYS A 60 2.41 11.27 -2.13
CA LYS A 60 3.25 12.06 -1.22
C LYS A 60 2.98 13.57 -1.30
N GLU A 61 2.63 14.07 -2.48
CA GLU A 61 2.45 15.51 -2.72
C GLU A 61 1.09 16.02 -2.24
N THR A 62 0.04 15.28 -2.57
CA THR A 62 -1.36 15.64 -2.26
C THR A 62 -1.84 15.09 -0.93
N GLU A 63 -1.05 14.22 -0.28
CA GLU A 63 -1.40 13.47 0.92
C GLU A 63 -2.67 12.60 0.76
N LYS A 64 -3.16 12.45 -0.47
CA LYS A 64 -4.36 11.66 -0.77
C LYS A 64 -4.09 10.19 -0.57
N MET A 65 -4.98 9.53 0.16
CA MET A 65 -4.94 8.10 0.43
C MET A 65 -6.11 7.41 -0.26
N ASP A 66 -5.79 6.48 -1.16
CA ASP A 66 -6.76 5.62 -1.83
C ASP A 66 -6.50 4.16 -1.43
N VAL A 67 -7.57 3.40 -1.22
CA VAL A 67 -7.52 1.94 -1.11
C VAL A 67 -8.29 1.34 -2.26
N TRP A 68 -7.63 0.44 -2.97
CA TRP A 68 -8.17 -0.30 -4.09
C TRP A 68 -8.27 -1.77 -3.73
N VAL A 69 -9.27 -2.45 -4.26
CA VAL A 69 -9.44 -3.89 -4.09
C VAL A 69 -9.52 -4.58 -5.44
N THR A 70 -8.96 -5.78 -5.53
CA THR A 70 -9.10 -6.60 -6.73
C THR A 70 -10.42 -7.36 -6.72
N ASN A 71 -10.88 -7.70 -7.93
CA ASN A 71 -11.80 -8.78 -8.17
C ASN A 71 -11.05 -9.88 -8.93
N MET A 72 -10.79 -11.01 -8.27
CA MET A 72 -10.08 -12.14 -8.85
C MET A 72 -11.02 -13.25 -9.32
N ALA A 73 -10.69 -13.84 -10.46
CA ALA A 73 -11.25 -15.09 -10.91
C ALA A 73 -10.81 -16.26 -10.01
N LYS A 74 -11.52 -17.40 -10.11
CA LYS A 74 -11.18 -18.65 -9.38
C LYS A 74 -9.75 -19.14 -9.62
N LYS A 75 -9.10 -18.76 -10.72
CA LYS A 75 -7.72 -19.13 -11.08
C LYS A 75 -6.66 -18.12 -10.62
N GLY A 76 -7.00 -17.17 -9.74
CA GLY A 76 -6.05 -16.17 -9.23
C GLY A 76 -5.74 -15.03 -10.20
N VAL A 77 -6.43 -14.97 -11.34
CA VAL A 77 -6.31 -13.88 -12.32
C VAL A 77 -7.09 -12.67 -11.83
N ILE A 78 -6.45 -11.50 -11.79
CA ILE A 78 -7.11 -10.23 -11.47
C ILE A 78 -7.95 -9.80 -12.69
N ILE A 79 -9.27 -9.70 -12.51
CA ILE A 79 -10.22 -9.29 -13.56
C ILE A 79 -10.33 -7.76 -13.58
N SER A 80 -10.43 -7.14 -12.40
CA SER A 80 -10.58 -5.69 -12.29
C SER A 80 -10.09 -5.18 -10.94
N TRP A 81 -9.91 -3.85 -10.90
CA TRP A 81 -9.67 -3.09 -9.69
C TRP A 81 -10.88 -2.20 -9.41
N THR A 82 -11.25 -2.07 -8.15
CA THR A 82 -12.32 -1.18 -7.71
C THR A 82 -11.80 -0.31 -6.57
N LYS A 83 -12.10 0.99 -6.62
CA LYS A 83 -11.78 1.89 -5.52
C LYS A 83 -12.69 1.60 -4.34
N PHE A 84 -12.10 1.18 -3.23
CA PHE A 84 -12.80 0.84 -2.00
C PHE A 84 -12.94 2.03 -1.06
N PHE A 85 -11.91 2.87 -0.99
CA PHE A 85 -11.86 4.01 -0.09
C PHE A 85 -11.00 5.12 -0.70
N SER A 86 -11.34 6.37 -0.39
CA SER A 86 -10.58 7.56 -0.79
C SER A 86 -10.74 8.61 0.29
N VAL A 87 -9.64 9.20 0.73
CA VAL A 87 -9.65 10.34 1.63
C VAL A 87 -8.50 11.28 1.29
N THR A 88 -8.79 12.58 1.33
CA THR A 88 -7.76 13.61 1.32
C THR A 88 -7.78 14.23 2.71
N ARG A 89 -6.72 13.99 3.49
CA ARG A 89 -6.34 14.77 4.68
C ARG A 89 -7.49 15.08 5.68
N PRO A 90 -7.89 14.13 6.57
CA PRO A 90 -8.93 14.43 7.54
C PRO A 90 -8.47 15.38 8.65
N GLU A 91 -7.28 15.22 9.22
CA GLU A 91 -6.63 16.13 10.19
C GLU A 91 -5.27 15.52 10.54
N ARG A 92 -4.21 16.32 10.63
CA ARG A 92 -2.80 15.86 10.63
C ARG A 92 -2.47 14.78 11.68
N LYS A 93 -2.39 13.50 11.26
CA LYS A 93 -1.44 12.52 11.78
C LYS A 93 -0.74 11.89 10.58
N VAL A 94 0.52 12.27 10.43
CA VAL A 94 1.24 12.14 9.17
C VAL A 94 1.60 10.67 8.97
N PHE A 95 0.91 9.98 8.05
CA PHE A 95 1.47 8.81 7.38
C PHE A 95 2.59 9.34 6.50
N ARG A 96 3.71 9.71 7.12
CA ARG A 96 4.90 10.14 6.39
C ARG A 96 5.36 8.90 5.69
N ALA A 97 5.83 9.04 4.46
CA ALA A 97 6.74 8.08 3.89
C ALA A 97 8.01 8.11 4.75
N CYS A 98 7.97 7.55 5.97
CA CYS A 98 9.14 7.40 6.79
C CYS A 98 10.04 6.43 6.03
N GLU A 99 11.24 6.91 5.72
CA GLU A 99 12.31 6.14 5.07
C GLU A 99 12.80 5.01 5.99
N ALA A 100 12.42 5.05 7.27
CA ALA A 100 12.67 4.00 8.24
C ALA A 100 11.58 2.90 8.18
N ILE A 101 11.93 1.81 7.48
CA ILE A 101 11.71 0.35 7.67
C ILE A 101 10.51 -0.21 8.49
N ALA A 102 9.73 0.56 9.23
CA ALA A 102 8.49 0.06 9.82
C ALA A 102 7.56 -0.36 8.68
N THR A 103 7.29 -1.66 8.59
CA THR A 103 6.47 -2.24 7.53
C THR A 103 5.11 -1.56 7.62
N LYS A 104 4.77 -0.77 6.61
CA LYS A 104 3.46 -0.14 6.53
C LYS A 104 2.45 -1.26 6.46
N VAL A 105 1.48 -1.28 7.38
CA VAL A 105 0.44 -2.32 7.42
C VAL A 105 -0.90 -1.64 7.25
N HIS A 106 -1.71 -2.18 6.34
CA HIS A 106 -3.14 -1.91 6.30
C HIS A 106 -3.94 -3.19 6.20
N PHE A 107 -5.19 -3.13 6.65
CA PHE A 107 -6.17 -4.17 6.37
C PHE A 107 -7.59 -3.58 6.36
N ILE A 108 -8.51 -4.33 5.75
CA ILE A 108 -9.94 -4.00 5.75
C ILE A 108 -10.64 -4.99 6.67
N ASP A 109 -11.29 -4.48 7.71
CA ASP A 109 -11.97 -5.34 8.68
C ASP A 109 -13.33 -5.88 8.16
N LYS A 110 -13.96 -6.74 8.96
CA LYS A 110 -15.27 -7.33 8.62
C LYS A 110 -16.39 -6.28 8.48
N LYS A 111 -16.22 -5.08 9.05
CA LYS A 111 -17.18 -3.96 9.00
C LYS A 111 -16.84 -2.95 7.89
N ASN A 112 -15.99 -3.31 6.92
CA ASN A 112 -15.53 -2.42 5.83
C ASN A 112 -14.70 -1.22 6.30
N ARG A 113 -14.12 -1.25 7.50
CA ARG A 113 -13.26 -0.18 7.98
C ARG A 113 -11.84 -0.41 7.50
N VAL A 114 -11.24 0.62 6.92
CA VAL A 114 -9.81 0.63 6.59
C VAL A 114 -9.03 0.96 7.85
N VAL A 115 -8.14 0.07 8.25
CA VAL A 115 -7.21 0.27 9.35
C VAL A 115 -5.82 0.41 8.77
N VAL A 116 -5.10 1.44 9.19
CA VAL A 116 -3.73 1.74 8.74
C VAL A 116 -2.86 1.97 9.98
N CYS A 117 -1.69 1.35 10.02
CA CYS A 117 -0.71 1.58 11.10
C CYS A 117 0.17 2.78 10.74
N CYS A 118 0.01 3.90 11.46
CA CYS A 118 0.78 5.12 11.24
C CYS A 118 1.84 5.31 12.34
N GLU A 119 2.98 5.91 11.98
CA GLU A 119 3.98 6.39 12.95
C GLU A 119 3.72 7.87 13.25
N GLU A 120 3.79 8.24 14.53
CA GLU A 120 3.73 9.64 14.96
C GLU A 120 5.16 10.14 15.19
N VAL A 121 5.57 11.17 14.45
CA VAL A 121 6.85 11.82 14.71
C VAL A 121 6.70 12.65 15.98
N ALA A 122 7.26 12.17 17.09
CA ALA A 122 7.37 12.95 18.30
C ALA A 122 8.27 14.16 18.01
N VAL A 123 7.71 15.37 18.04
CA VAL A 123 8.50 16.60 18.01
C VAL A 123 9.16 16.73 19.39
N ASP A 124 10.48 16.66 19.47
CA ASP A 124 11.19 16.98 20.72
C ASP A 124 11.10 18.48 20.96
N GLU A 125 10.21 18.89 21.86
CA GLU A 125 9.99 20.28 22.26
C GLU A 125 11.25 20.95 22.82
N ARG A 126 12.29 20.18 23.18
CA ARG A 126 13.59 20.70 23.63
C ARG A 126 14.38 21.45 22.56
N THR A 127 14.01 21.31 21.28
CA THR A 127 14.74 21.99 20.19
C THR A 127 14.26 23.42 19.92
N ILE A 128 13.10 23.82 20.49
CA ILE A 128 12.51 25.15 20.28
C ILE A 128 13.14 26.19 21.23
N GLY A 129 13.78 25.75 22.32
CA GLY A 129 14.41 26.64 23.30
C GLY A 129 15.82 27.14 22.96
N ALA A 130 16.48 26.59 21.94
CA ALA A 130 17.90 26.87 21.66
C ALA A 130 18.15 27.95 20.59
N GLN A 131 17.14 28.74 20.23
CA GLN A 131 17.26 29.73 19.15
C GLN A 131 16.93 31.17 19.58
N ASN A 132 16.87 31.44 20.89
CA ASN A 132 16.63 32.77 21.45
C ASN A 132 17.67 33.15 22.54
N ASP A 133 18.95 32.84 22.33
CA ASP A 133 20.07 33.45 23.07
C ASP A 133 21.08 34.07 22.11
#